data_AF-A0A3B9H5Z4-F1
#
_entry.id   AF-A0A3B9H5Z4-F1
#
_cell.length_a   1.000
_cell.length_b   1.000
_cell.length_c   1.000
_cell.angle_alpha   90.00
_cell.angle_beta   90.00
_cell.angle_gamma   90.00
#
_symmetry.space_group_name_H-M   'P 1'
#
loop_
_entity.id
_entity.type
_entity.pdbx_description
1 polymer ?
#
loop_
_entity_poly.entity_id
_entity_poly.type
_entity_poly.pdbx_seq_one_letter_code
_entity_poly.pdbx_strand_id
1 'polypeptide(L)'
;SDKQSKEKMDILRAVGAEVHVCPTNVAPDDPKSYYSVSKRLATEIPNSWYVNQYDNPSNTKAHYLQTGPEIWEQTEGKITHFVVGVGTGGTISGVGKYL
;
A
#
# COMPACT_ATOMS: atom_id res chain seq x y z
N SER A 1 -1.98 0.43 -20.87
CA SER A 1 -2.37 -0.98 -20.68
C SER A 1 -1.24 -1.60 -19.88
N ASP A 2 -1.27 -1.44 -18.56
CA ASP A 2 -1.72 -2.48 -17.63
C ASP A 2 -2.16 -1.87 -16.27
N LYS A 3 -3.48 -1.68 -16.16
CA LYS A 3 -4.32 -1.17 -15.04
C LYS A 3 -4.00 0.21 -14.42
N GLN A 4 -2.75 0.60 -14.19
CA GLN A 4 -2.42 1.88 -13.57
C GLN A 4 -2.34 3.03 -14.58
N SER A 5 -2.68 4.24 -14.14
CA SER A 5 -2.74 5.42 -15.01
C SER A 5 -1.34 5.94 -15.37
N LYS A 6 -1.25 6.65 -16.49
CA LYS A 6 0.01 7.24 -16.96
C LYS A 6 0.54 8.30 -16.01
N GLU A 7 -0.35 9.09 -15.42
CA GLU A 7 -0.04 10.17 -14.50
C GLU A 7 0.72 9.66 -13.26
N LYS A 8 0.36 8.48 -12.74
CA LYS A 8 1.08 7.85 -11.62
C LYS A 8 2.52 7.49 -11.98
N MET A 9 2.73 6.95 -13.18
CA MET A 9 4.08 6.61 -13.62
C MET A 9 4.91 7.87 -13.88
N ASP A 10 4.30 8.90 -14.44
CA ASP A 10 4.97 10.15 -14.76
C ASP A 10 5.39 10.91 -13.50
N ILE A 11 4.54 10.97 -12.45
CA ILE A 11 4.93 11.60 -11.18
C ILE A 11 6.03 10.82 -10.46
N LEU A 12 5.99 9.48 -10.48
CA LEU A 12 7.04 8.64 -9.88
C LEU A 12 8.40 8.89 -10.55
N ARG A 13 8.44 8.94 -11.88
CA ARG A 13 9.65 9.29 -12.63
C ARG A 13 10.12 10.71 -12.33
N ALA A 14 9.18 11.67 -12.21
CA ALA A 14 9.50 13.06 -11.92
C ALA A 14 10.16 13.24 -10.53
N VAL A 15 9.78 12.41 -9.54
CA VAL A 15 10.42 12.41 -8.21
C VAL A 15 11.66 11.50 -8.13
N GLY A 16 12.17 11.01 -9.26
CA GLY A 16 13.43 10.26 -9.36
C GLY A 16 13.31 8.75 -9.15
N ALA A 17 12.11 8.18 -9.11
CA ALA A 17 11.93 6.74 -9.00
C ALA A 17 12.16 6.03 -10.34
N GLU A 18 12.85 4.89 -10.30
CA GLU A 18 12.84 3.91 -11.38
C GLU A 18 11.50 3.15 -11.36
N VAL A 19 10.81 3.09 -12.50
CA VAL A 19 9.47 2.51 -12.60
C VAL A 19 9.48 1.25 -13.45
N HIS A 20 9.31 0.10 -12.80
CA HIS A 20 9.12 -1.20 -13.46
C HIS A 20 7.62 -1.48 -13.65
N VAL A 21 7.20 -1.57 -14.91
CA VAL A 21 5.81 -1.90 -15.27
C VAL A 21 5.68 -3.42 -15.39
N CYS A 22 4.70 -4.00 -14.67
CA CYS A 22 4.50 -5.45 -14.59
C CYS A 22 3.09 -5.81 -15.09
N PRO A 23 2.92 -6.93 -15.82
CA PRO A 23 1.62 -7.36 -16.33
C PRO A 23 0.61 -7.52 -15.19
N THR A 24 -0.60 -7.02 -15.41
CA THR A 24 -1.66 -7.02 -14.38
C THR A 24 -2.59 -8.23 -14.44
N ASN A 25 -2.49 -9.04 -15.48
CA ASN A 25 -3.35 -10.20 -15.75
C ASN A 25 -2.65 -11.54 -15.44
N VAL A 26 -1.76 -11.55 -14.46
CA VAL A 26 -1.07 -12.75 -13.98
C VAL A 26 -1.38 -13.00 -12.51
N ALA A 27 -1.25 -14.25 -12.08
CA ALA A 27 -1.46 -14.63 -10.68
C ALA A 27 -0.38 -14.01 -9.77
N PRO A 28 -0.65 -13.83 -8.47
CA PRO A 28 0.33 -13.24 -7.54
C PRO A 28 1.66 -13.99 -7.45
N ASP A 29 1.66 -15.31 -7.62
CA ASP A 29 2.84 -16.19 -7.59
C ASP A 29 3.57 -16.28 -8.95
N ASP A 30 3.00 -15.72 -10.02
CA ASP A 30 3.67 -15.66 -11.32
C ASP A 30 4.99 -14.88 -11.19
N PRO A 31 6.11 -15.35 -11.78
CA PRO A 31 7.39 -14.64 -11.73
C PRO A 31 7.37 -13.22 -12.29
N LYS A 32 6.39 -12.91 -13.15
CA LYS A 32 6.18 -11.59 -13.76
C LYS A 32 5.20 -10.71 -12.97
N SER A 33 4.57 -11.24 -11.92
CA SER A 33 3.71 -10.44 -11.05
C SER A 33 4.54 -9.36 -10.35
N TYR A 34 3.90 -8.22 -10.02
CA TYR A 34 4.60 -7.16 -9.29
C TYR A 34 5.05 -7.61 -7.89
N TYR A 35 4.40 -8.62 -7.30
CA TYR A 35 4.83 -9.25 -6.04
C TYR A 35 6.17 -9.97 -6.21
N SER A 36 6.26 -10.85 -7.22
CA SER A 36 7.45 -11.66 -7.49
C SER A 36 8.61 -10.79 -7.96
N VAL A 37 8.35 -9.83 -8.85
CA VAL A 37 9.37 -8.91 -9.36
C VAL A 37 9.95 -8.06 -8.24
N SER A 38 9.12 -7.44 -7.39
CA SER A 38 9.62 -6.62 -6.27
C SER A 38 10.42 -7.44 -5.25
N LYS A 39 9.97 -8.65 -4.93
CA LYS A 39 10.72 -9.58 -4.06
C LYS A 39 12.05 -10.00 -4.68
N ARG A 40 12.10 -10.28 -5.98
CA ARG A 40 13.34 -10.64 -6.69
C ARG A 40 14.33 -9.48 -6.74
N LEU A 41 13.87 -8.27 -7.10
CA LEU A 41 14.72 -7.08 -7.15
C LEU A 41 15.39 -6.80 -5.80
N ALA A 42 14.68 -7.05 -4.69
CA ALA A 42 15.24 -6.91 -3.35
C ALA A 42 16.37 -7.92 -3.03
N THR A 43 16.47 -9.02 -3.79
CA THR A 43 17.56 -9.99 -3.67
C THR A 43 18.70 -9.73 -4.65
N GLU A 44 18.41 -9.11 -5.80
CA GLU A 44 19.38 -8.86 -6.87
C GLU A 44 20.11 -7.52 -6.70
N ILE A 45 19.45 -6.51 -6.11
CA ILE A 45 20.01 -5.17 -5.93
C ILE A 45 20.72 -5.09 -4.56
N PRO A 46 22.04 -4.84 -4.50
CA PRO A 46 22.76 -4.67 -3.24
C PRO A 46 22.19 -3.52 -2.42
N ASN A 47 22.14 -3.68 -1.09
CA ASN A 47 21.63 -2.68 -0.13
C ASN A 47 20.17 -2.26 -0.38
N SER A 48 19.37 -3.10 -1.04
CA SER A 48 17.94 -2.86 -1.22
C SER A 48 17.11 -3.48 -0.09
N TRP A 49 15.86 -3.03 0.05
CA TRP A 49 14.93 -3.53 1.05
C TRP A 49 13.53 -3.74 0.47
N TYR A 50 12.95 -4.91 0.71
CA TYR A 50 11.57 -5.22 0.35
C TYR A 50 10.61 -4.77 1.46
N VAL A 51 9.96 -3.61 1.26
CA VAL A 51 9.08 -2.98 2.27
C VAL A 51 7.80 -3.78 2.53
N ASN A 52 7.26 -4.45 1.50
CA ASN A 52 6.08 -5.34 1.52
C ASN A 52 4.85 -4.79 2.27
N GLN A 53 4.06 -3.91 1.66
CA GLN A 53 2.86 -3.32 2.30
C GLN A 53 1.78 -4.34 2.72
N TYR A 54 1.82 -5.58 2.22
CA TYR A 54 0.82 -6.61 2.52
C TYR A 54 1.09 -7.27 3.88
N ASP A 55 2.35 -7.59 4.18
CA ASP A 55 2.73 -8.26 5.42
C ASP A 55 3.40 -7.33 6.46
N ASN A 56 3.77 -6.12 6.08
CA ASN A 56 4.43 -5.19 6.99
C ASN A 56 3.43 -4.60 8.01
N PRO A 57 3.55 -4.90 9.31
CA PRO A 57 2.61 -4.43 10.33
C PRO A 57 2.54 -2.91 10.44
N SER A 58 3.56 -2.20 9.95
CA SER A 58 3.59 -0.73 9.94
C SER A 58 2.44 -0.12 9.15
N ASN A 59 1.94 -0.81 8.11
CA ASN A 59 0.79 -0.38 7.32
C ASN A 59 -0.45 -0.21 8.22
N THR A 60 -0.89 -1.30 8.86
CA THR A 60 -2.04 -1.27 9.79
C THR A 60 -1.77 -0.40 11.02
N LYS A 61 -0.55 -0.45 11.56
CA LYS A 61 -0.16 0.30 12.76
C LYS A 61 -0.25 1.81 12.55
N ALA A 62 0.11 2.32 11.37
CA ALA A 62 0.00 3.74 11.06
C ALA A 62 -1.44 4.23 11.22
N HIS A 63 -2.40 3.48 10.68
CA HIS A 63 -3.82 3.85 10.75
C HIS A 63 -4.43 3.69 12.15
N TYR A 64 -3.96 2.72 12.95
CA TYR A 64 -4.36 2.60 14.35
C TYR A 64 -3.82 3.75 15.22
N LEU A 65 -2.57 4.18 14.98
CA LEU A 65 -1.91 5.21 15.80
C LEU A 65 -2.21 6.65 15.36
N GLN A 66 -2.68 6.85 14.13
CA GLN A 66 -2.87 8.19 13.56
C GLN A 66 -4.28 8.35 13.01
N THR A 67 -4.61 7.71 11.89
CA THR A 67 -5.89 7.93 11.19
C THR A 67 -7.12 7.68 12.07
N GLY A 68 -7.12 6.61 12.87
CA GLY A 68 -8.21 6.31 13.82
C GLY A 68 -8.39 7.41 14.87
N PRO A 69 -7.35 7.75 15.65
CA PRO A 69 -7.39 8.86 16.61
C PRO A 69 -7.80 10.20 16.00
N GLU A 70 -7.25 10.54 14.83
CA GLU A 70 -7.60 11.78 14.13
C GLU A 70 -9.09 11.85 13.83
N ILE A 71 -9.69 10.76 13.32
CA ILE A 71 -11.13 10.68 13.05
C ILE A 71 -11.94 10.80 14.34
N TRP A 72 -11.53 10.10 15.40
CA TRP A 72 -12.23 10.15 16.69
C TRP A 72 -12.22 11.56 17.29
N GLU A 73 -11.06 12.22 17.30
CA GLU A 73 -10.90 13.58 17.80
C GLU A 73 -11.69 14.59 16.98
N GLN A 74 -11.55 14.56 15.64
CA GLN A 74 -12.23 15.49 14.74
C GLN A 74 -13.74 15.34 14.74
N THR A 75 -14.25 14.17 15.11
CA THR A 75 -15.70 13.92 15.26
C THR A 75 -16.18 14.08 16.70
N GLU A 76 -15.31 14.49 17.64
CA GLU A 76 -15.60 14.58 19.07
C GLU A 76 -16.19 13.27 19.64
N GLY A 77 -15.74 12.12 19.13
CA GLY A 77 -16.23 10.80 19.50
C GLY A 77 -17.66 10.48 19.05
N LYS A 78 -18.21 11.21 18.08
CA LYS A 78 -19.61 11.06 17.61
C LYS A 78 -19.74 10.21 16.33
N ILE A 79 -18.63 9.74 15.76
CA ILE A 79 -18.69 8.85 14.59
C ILE A 79 -19.47 7.57 14.93
N THR A 80 -20.38 7.17 14.03
CA THR A 80 -21.18 5.94 14.19
C THR A 80 -20.86 4.88 13.16
N HIS A 81 -20.39 5.28 11.98
CA HIS A 81 -20.09 4.40 10.86
C HIS A 81 -18.83 4.89 10.16
N PHE A 82 -17.92 3.97 9.90
CA PHE A 82 -16.74 4.21 9.08
C PHE A 82 -16.82 3.33 7.84
N VAL A 83 -16.76 3.94 6.65
CA VAL A 83 -16.84 3.25 5.36
C VAL A 83 -15.59 3.59 4.55
N VAL A 84 -14.88 2.57 4.09
CA VAL A 84 -13.61 2.76 3.37
C VAL A 84 -13.44 1.70 2.28
N GLY A 85 -12.83 2.07 1.15
CA GLY A 85 -12.41 1.12 0.12
C GLY A 85 -11.27 0.23 0.62
N VAL A 86 -11.31 -1.06 0.30
CA VAL A 86 -10.34 -2.05 0.81
C VAL A 86 -9.37 -2.49 -0.30
N GLY A 87 -8.08 -2.21 -0.07
CA GLY A 87 -6.95 -2.72 -0.86
C GLY A 87 -6.17 -3.76 -0.07
N THR A 88 -5.03 -3.38 0.51
CA THR A 88 -4.24 -4.23 1.42
C THR A 88 -4.99 -4.60 2.72
N GLY A 89 -5.96 -3.78 3.12
CA GLY A 89 -6.69 -3.92 4.39
C GLY A 89 -6.13 -3.07 5.54
N GLY A 90 -4.93 -2.48 5.40
CA GLY A 90 -4.29 -1.73 6.48
C GLY A 90 -5.16 -0.62 7.07
N THR A 91 -5.86 0.15 6.22
CA THR A 91 -6.71 1.26 6.67
C THR A 91 -7.93 0.76 7.44
N ILE A 92 -8.71 -0.18 6.89
CA ILE A 92 -9.92 -0.68 7.56
C ILE A 92 -9.56 -1.41 8.86
N SER A 93 -8.48 -2.20 8.87
CA SER A 93 -8.05 -2.92 10.07
C SER A 93 -7.46 -2.01 11.13
N GLY A 94 -6.71 -0.97 10.74
CA GLY A 94 -6.07 -0.06 11.69
C GLY A 94 -7.09 0.90 12.31
N VAL A 95 -7.88 1.58 11.46
CA VAL A 95 -8.94 2.48 11.94
C VAL A 95 -9.99 1.71 12.72
N GLY A 96 -10.48 0.58 12.20
CA GLY A 96 -11.52 -0.23 12.85
C GLY A 96 -11.07 -0.96 14.12
N LYS A 97 -9.76 -1.02 14.40
CA LYS A 97 -9.25 -1.49 15.70
C LYS A 97 -9.16 -0.36 16.73
N TYR A 98 -9.07 0.88 16.28
CA TYR A 98 -9.00 2.05 17.16
C TYR A 98 -10.38 2.54 17.56
N LEU A 99 -11.27 2.73 16.57
CA LEU A 99 -12.68 3.10 16.76
C LEU A 99 -13.46 1.94 17.38
#